data_AF-A0A9E1JQV0-F1
#
_entry.id   AF-A0A9E1JQV0-F1
#
_cell.length_a   1.000
_cell.length_b   1.000
_cell.length_c   1.000
_cell.angle_alpha   90.00
_cell.angle_beta   90.00
_cell.angle_gamma   90.00
#
_symmetry.space_group_name_H-M   'P 1'
#
loop_
_entity.id
_entity.type
_entity.pdbx_description
1 polymer ?
#
loop_
_entity_poly.entity_id
_entity_poly.type
_entity_poly.pdbx_seq_one_letter_code
_entity_poly.pdbx_strand_id
1 'polypeptide(L)'
;MAHKNVKPATTLAFLNADWRDFESTPALEVKSCKSITIFDYHRLLSETGWEIIHRIECPLSSERLTGNMVQNMQDKRILGTIGRTLLIAKKVLTQT
;
A
#
# COMPACT_ATOMS: atom_id res chain seq x y z
N MET A 1 2.06 -14.03 12.72
CA MET A 1 2.87 -15.27 12.74
C MET A 1 4.23 -15.10 12.08
N ALA A 2 4.34 -14.41 10.93
CA ALA A 2 5.62 -14.21 10.25
C ALA A 2 6.74 -13.66 11.17
N HIS A 3 6.49 -12.57 11.91
CA HIS A 3 7.50 -11.94 12.78
C HIS A 3 8.08 -12.86 13.89
N LYS A 4 7.36 -13.93 14.29
CA LYS A 4 7.78 -14.87 15.35
C LYS A 4 8.65 -16.02 14.83
N ASN A 5 8.58 -16.30 13.53
CA ASN A 5 9.16 -17.51 12.92
C ASN A 5 10.24 -17.19 11.87
N VAL A 6 10.62 -15.92 11.70
CA VAL A 6 11.71 -15.53 10.79
C VAL A 6 13.04 -15.48 11.51
N LYS A 7 14.10 -15.85 10.77
CA LYS A 7 15.47 -15.72 11.24
C LYS A 7 15.82 -14.25 11.50
N PRO A 8 16.71 -13.94 12.45
CA PRO A 8 17.23 -12.60 12.61
C PRO A 8 17.91 -12.09 11.33
N ALA A 9 17.85 -10.78 11.10
CA ALA A 9 18.36 -10.11 9.89
C ALA A 9 17.71 -10.54 8.55
N THR A 10 16.58 -11.27 8.58
CA THR A 10 15.79 -11.57 7.38
C THR A 10 15.34 -10.28 6.67
N THR A 11 15.43 -10.29 5.33
CA THR A 11 14.82 -9.27 4.47
C THR A 11 13.48 -9.77 3.95
N LEU A 12 12.43 -8.97 4.13
CA LEU A 12 11.09 -9.18 3.61
C LEU A 12 10.85 -8.25 2.43
N ALA A 13 10.36 -8.80 1.32
CA ALA A 13 9.85 -8.05 0.18
C ALA A 13 8.31 -8.21 0.16
N PHE A 14 7.57 -7.10 0.29
CA PHE A 14 6.12 -7.09 0.46
C PHE A 14 5.46 -6.18 -0.58
N LEU A 15 4.94 -6.78 -1.65
CA LEU A 15 4.26 -6.10 -2.75
C LEU A 15 2.75 -6.02 -2.48
N ASN A 16 2.19 -4.81 -2.40
CA ASN A 16 0.75 -4.61 -2.16
C ASN A 16 0.18 -3.46 -2.97
N ALA A 17 -1.14 -3.43 -3.06
CA ALA A 17 -1.91 -2.29 -3.48
C ALA A 17 -2.61 -1.65 -2.28
N ASP A 18 -2.83 -0.34 -2.34
CA ASP A 18 -3.75 0.34 -1.44
C ASP A 18 -5.17 -0.21 -1.69
N TRP A 19 -5.89 -0.52 -0.61
CA TRP A 19 -7.31 -0.80 -0.66
C TRP A 19 -8.08 0.41 -0.13
N ARG A 20 -9.05 0.90 -0.90
CA ARG A 20 -9.81 2.11 -0.58
C ARG A 20 -11.29 1.90 -0.92
N ASP A 21 -12.19 2.21 0.00
CA ASP A 21 -13.65 2.07 -0.16
C ASP A 21 -14.28 3.16 -1.06
N PHE A 22 -13.53 3.77 -1.99
CA PHE A 22 -13.99 4.94 -2.75
C PHE A 22 -13.83 4.90 -4.26
N GLU A 23 -13.43 3.79 -4.88
CA GLU A 23 -13.33 3.74 -6.36
C GLU A 23 -14.64 4.06 -7.10
N SER A 24 -15.76 4.21 -6.37
CA SER A 24 -17.05 4.72 -6.87
C SER A 24 -17.65 5.89 -6.06
N THR A 25 -16.88 6.54 -5.18
CA THR A 25 -17.34 7.60 -4.27
C THR A 25 -16.71 8.94 -4.67
N PRO A 26 -17.51 10.03 -4.79
CA PRO A 26 -16.96 11.36 -5.03
C PRO A 26 -15.94 11.77 -3.98
N ALA A 27 -14.87 12.47 -4.38
CA ALA A 27 -13.74 12.83 -3.53
C ALA A 27 -14.15 13.58 -2.24
N LEU A 28 -15.20 14.39 -2.31
CA LEU A 28 -15.72 15.17 -1.18
C LEU A 28 -16.48 14.32 -0.15
N GLU A 29 -16.91 13.12 -0.54
CA GLU A 29 -17.70 12.22 0.30
C GLU A 29 -16.84 11.08 0.90
N VAL A 30 -15.56 11.03 0.54
CA VAL A 30 -14.63 10.01 1.02
C VAL A 30 -14.44 10.12 2.53
N LYS A 31 -14.76 9.04 3.24
CA LYS A 31 -14.46 8.91 4.67
C LYS A 31 -13.08 8.29 4.86
N SER A 32 -12.21 8.95 5.63
CA SER A 32 -10.83 8.49 5.89
C SER A 32 -10.74 7.17 6.66
N CYS A 33 -11.81 6.74 7.32
CA CYS A 33 -11.82 5.55 8.18
C CYS A 33 -11.97 4.21 7.45
N LYS A 34 -12.05 4.20 6.11
CA LYS A 34 -12.28 2.98 5.32
C LYS A 34 -11.25 2.80 4.20
N SER A 35 -9.99 2.71 4.59
CA SER A 35 -8.90 2.37 3.67
C SER A 35 -7.80 1.62 4.41
N ILE A 36 -7.10 0.77 3.66
CA ILE A 36 -5.82 0.19 4.07
C ILE A 36 -4.81 0.68 3.05
N THR A 37 -3.88 1.49 3.51
CA THR A 37 -2.91 2.17 2.66
C THR A 37 -1.49 1.70 2.95
N ILE A 38 -0.56 2.15 2.13
CA ILE A 38 0.88 1.97 2.37
C ILE A 38 1.32 2.41 3.77
N PHE A 39 0.67 3.42 4.35
CA PHE A 39 0.96 3.89 5.70
C PHE A 39 0.56 2.85 6.76
N ASP A 40 -0.55 2.15 6.54
CA ASP A 40 -1.01 1.08 7.43
C ASP A 40 -0.07 -0.12 7.35
N TYR A 41 0.36 -0.51 6.15
CA TYR A 41 1.35 -1.58 5.97
C TYR A 41 2.70 -1.21 6.59
N HIS A 42 3.16 0.02 6.38
CA HIS A 42 4.38 0.52 7.01
C HIS A 42 4.28 0.44 8.53
N ARG A 43 3.21 0.99 9.11
CA ARG A 43 2.98 1.00 10.56
C ARG A 43 2.94 -0.43 11.13
N LEU A 44 2.20 -1.33 10.50
CA LEU A 44 2.10 -2.74 10.91
C LEU A 44 3.47 -3.43 10.93
N LEU A 45 4.29 -3.20 9.91
CA LEU A 45 5.64 -3.76 9.83
C LEU A 45 6.55 -3.17 10.92
N SER A 46 6.52 -1.85 11.12
CA SER A 46 7.27 -1.18 12.19
C SER A 46 6.88 -1.66 13.58
N GLU A 47 5.59 -1.74 13.89
CA GLU A 47 5.06 -2.23 15.18
C GLU A 47 5.42 -3.70 15.43
N THR A 48 5.69 -4.48 14.38
CA THR A 48 6.09 -5.90 14.49
C THR A 48 7.59 -6.13 14.42
N GLY A 49 8.39 -5.08 14.60
CA GLY A 49 9.85 -5.15 14.73
C GLY A 49 10.57 -5.32 13.39
N TRP A 50 10.01 -4.74 12.32
CA TRP A 50 10.65 -4.60 11.02
C TRP A 50 11.01 -3.15 10.76
N GLU A 51 12.18 -2.93 10.19
CA GLU A 51 12.62 -1.63 9.70
C GLU A 51 12.40 -1.57 8.19
N ILE A 52 11.59 -0.63 7.70
CA ILE A 52 11.43 -0.42 6.27
C ILE A 52 12.69 0.26 5.73
N ILE A 53 13.38 -0.38 4.79
CA ILE A 53 14.64 0.12 4.22
C ILE A 53 14.46 0.68 2.80
N HIS A 54 13.49 0.17 2.05
CA HIS A 54 13.15 0.70 0.73
C HIS A 54 11.65 0.71 0.48
N ARG A 55 11.23 1.69 -0.30
CA ARG A 55 9.91 1.79 -0.91
C ARG A 55 10.11 1.96 -2.40
N ILE A 56 9.52 1.07 -3.20
CA ILE A 56 9.59 1.13 -4.66
C ILE A 56 8.17 1.22 -5.19
N GLU A 57 7.91 2.24 -6.01
CA GLU A 57 6.66 2.33 -6.76
C GLU A 57 6.69 1.33 -7.92
N CYS A 58 5.68 0.48 -7.98
CA CYS A 58 5.53 -0.57 -8.98
C CYS A 58 4.33 -0.26 -9.86
N PRO A 59 4.49 0.59 -10.91
CA PRO A 59 3.41 0.87 -11.83
C PRO A 59 2.98 -0.43 -12.53
N LEU A 60 1.67 -0.64 -12.62
CA LEU A 60 1.12 -1.76 -13.36
C LEU A 60 1.15 -1.44 -14.84
N SER A 61 2.06 -2.07 -15.58
CA SER A 61 2.25 -1.82 -17.02
C SER A 61 0.99 -2.10 -17.85
N SER A 62 0.14 -3.03 -17.38
CA SER A 62 -1.13 -3.45 -18.00
C SER A 62 -2.38 -2.76 -17.44
N GLU A 63 -2.35 -2.23 -16.21
CA GLU A 63 -3.49 -1.49 -15.64
C GLU A 63 -3.28 0.00 -15.88
N ARG A 64 -3.74 0.47 -17.05
CA ARG A 64 -3.77 1.89 -17.39
C ARG A 64 -5.20 2.39 -17.29
N LEU A 65 -5.37 3.60 -16.75
CA LEU A 65 -6.65 4.30 -16.86
C LEU A 65 -6.91 4.61 -18.34
N THR A 66 -8.02 4.09 -18.87
CA THR A 66 -8.46 4.42 -20.23
C THR A 66 -9.09 5.82 -20.26
N GLY A 67 -9.15 6.45 -21.44
CA GLY A 67 -9.78 7.78 -21.57
C GLY A 67 -11.21 7.83 -21.04
N ASN A 68 -12.01 6.79 -21.29
CA ASN A 68 -13.38 6.68 -20.78
C ASN A 68 -13.44 6.56 -19.25
N MET A 69 -12.48 5.86 -18.63
CA MET A 69 -12.38 5.78 -17.17
C MET A 69 -12.02 7.14 -16.58
N VAL A 70 -11.06 7.86 -17.19
CA VAL A 70 -10.67 9.20 -16.75
C VAL A 70 -11.83 10.19 -16.90
N GLN A 71 -12.57 10.15 -18.01
CA GLN A 71 -13.75 11.01 -18.20
C GLN A 71 -14.81 10.73 -17.13
N ASN A 72 -15.14 9.46 -16.89
CA ASN A 72 -16.07 9.08 -15.83
C ASN A 72 -15.62 9.53 -14.43
N MET A 73 -14.31 9.46 -14.15
CA MET A 73 -13.73 9.94 -12.90
C MET A 73 -13.88 11.46 -12.77
N GLN A 74 -13.63 12.21 -13.84
CA GLN A 74 -13.82 13.66 -13.86
C GLN A 74 -15.29 14.04 -13.63
N ASP A 75 -16.21 13.42 -14.38
CA ASP A 75 -17.64 13.69 -14.32
C ASP A 75 -18.21 13.40 -12.92
N LYS A 76 -17.80 12.27 -12.33
CA LYS A 76 -18.25 11.84 -11.00
C LYS A 76 -17.40 12.39 -9.86
N ARG A 77 -16.36 13.16 -10.16
CA ARG A 77 -15.38 13.69 -9.19
C ARG A 77 -14.75 12.60 -8.32
N ILE A 78 -14.48 11.43 -8.90
CA ILE A 78 -13.87 10.28 -8.23
C ILE A 78 -12.35 10.36 -8.40
N LEU A 79 -11.60 10.01 -7.35
CA LEU A 79 -10.15 9.83 -7.44
C LEU A 79 -9.84 8.39 -7.86
N GLY A 80 -9.16 8.22 -9.00
CA GLY A 80 -8.64 6.92 -9.42
C GLY A 80 -7.20 6.74 -8.97
N THR A 81 -6.89 5.65 -8.29
CA THR A 81 -5.53 5.26 -7.96
C THR A 81 -5.23 3.90 -8.57
N ILE A 82 -4.18 3.80 -9.38
CA ILE A 82 -3.67 2.52 -9.86
C ILE A 82 -2.19 2.46 -9.54
N GLY A 83 -1.79 1.46 -8.78
CA GLY A 83 -0.40 1.27 -8.43
C GLY A 83 -0.23 0.22 -7.36
N ARG A 84 0.93 -0.44 -7.40
CA ARG A 84 1.40 -1.25 -6.28
C ARG A 84 2.65 -0.61 -5.72
N THR A 85 2.89 -0.85 -4.46
CA THR A 85 4.13 -0.45 -3.80
C THR A 85 4.80 -1.70 -3.25
N LEU A 86 6.09 -1.84 -3.53
CA LEU A 86 6.94 -2.83 -2.90
C LEU A 86 7.63 -2.19 -1.70
N LEU A 87 7.30 -2.68 -0.51
CA LEU A 87 8.04 -2.39 0.71
C LEU A 87 9.12 -3.46 0.90
N ILE A 88 10.36 -3.02 1.11
CA ILE A 88 11.45 -3.89 1.54
C ILE A 88 11.76 -3.55 2.98
N ALA A 89 11.70 -4.57 3.84
CA ALA A 89 11.88 -4.42 5.27
C ALA A 89 12.91 -5.41 5.81
N LYS A 90 13.71 -5.00 6.79
CA LYS A 90 14.68 -5.86 7.48
C LYS A 90 14.21 -6.13 8.90
N LYS A 91 14.31 -7.39 9.35
CA LYS A 91 13.97 -7.74 10.73
C LYS A 91 14.99 -7.11 11.68
N VAL A 92 14.52 -6.26 12.58
CA VAL A 92 15.36 -5.68 13.64
C VAL A 92 15.77 -6.81 14.58
N LEU A 93 17.08 -6.93 14.80
CA LEU A 93 17.67 -7.78 15.82
C LEU A 93 17.26 -7.21 17.18
N THR A 94 16.39 -7.92 17.90
CA THR A 94 16.16 -7.61 19.30
C THR A 94 17.44 -8.02 20.03
N GLN A 95 18.21 -7.05 20.53
CA GLN A 95 19.32 -7.34 21.43
C GLN A 95 18.70 -7.93 22.70
N THR A 96 18.80 -9.26 22.85
CA THR A 96 18.62 -9.96 24.13
C THR A 96 19.81 -9.73 25.03
#